data_AF-A0A6A7KTA9-F1
#
_entry.id   AF-A0A6A7KTA9-F1
#
_cell.length_a   1.000
_cell.length_b   1.000
_cell.length_c   1.000
_cell.angle_alpha   90.00
_cell.angle_beta   90.00
_cell.angle_gamma   90.00
#
_symmetry.space_group_name_H-M   'P 1'
#
loop_
_entity.id
_entity.type
_entity.pdbx_description
1 polymer ?
#
loop_
_entity_poly.entity_id
_entity_poly.type
_entity_poly.pdbx_seq_one_letter_code
_entity_poly.pdbx_strand_id
1 'polypeptide(L)'
;MPQYGVFVDPSEYRRNNLDFGGKRLTAFAEAARKDWITFLQTDVSKSEVTALIRDHLKTARDLLKTSNLSVLKSVDDARMDVFRNPPDVDDLAAKLSGQFENYLRDAQCEVLRVTGVDCGKIFEAYFGKTPPFDITKTKKKKKTNFPMPSPCRDFQCGLKSMVRRFTLLVLTTI
;
A
#
# COMPACT_ATOMS: atom_id res chain seq x y z
N MET A 1 -11.38 4.90 -20.11
CA MET A 1 -11.47 5.36 -18.71
C MET A 1 -11.45 4.14 -17.80
N PRO A 2 -10.60 4.12 -16.76
CA PRO A 2 -10.58 3.04 -15.76
C PRO A 2 -11.94 2.90 -15.08
N GLN A 3 -12.39 1.67 -14.84
CA GLN A 3 -13.72 1.39 -14.26
C GLN A 3 -13.71 1.26 -12.73
N TYR A 4 -12.52 1.23 -12.10
CA TYR A 4 -12.36 0.89 -10.69
C TYR A 4 -11.30 1.76 -10.01
N GLY A 5 -11.69 2.46 -8.95
CA GLY A 5 -10.78 3.07 -7.99
C GLY A 5 -10.32 2.06 -6.96
N VAL A 6 -9.03 2.02 -6.67
CA VAL A 6 -8.41 1.04 -5.79
C VAL A 6 -7.61 1.76 -4.71
N PHE A 7 -7.96 1.50 -3.45
CA PHE A 7 -7.19 1.94 -2.30
C PHE A 7 -6.27 0.82 -1.80
N VAL A 8 -5.02 1.18 -1.53
CA VAL A 8 -4.03 0.26 -0.94
C VAL A 8 -3.86 0.60 0.54
N ASP A 9 -4.22 -0.37 1.38
CA ASP A 9 -4.03 -0.27 2.82
C ASP A 9 -2.53 -0.20 3.18
N PRO A 10 -2.12 0.67 4.11
CA PRO A 10 -0.72 0.78 4.55
C PRO A 10 -0.06 -0.54 4.99
N SER A 11 -0.83 -1.49 5.52
CA SER A 11 -0.34 -2.82 5.90
C SER A 11 0.15 -3.65 4.72
N GLU A 12 -0.30 -3.38 3.50
CA GLU A 12 0.18 -4.08 2.31
C GLU A 12 1.63 -3.70 1.96
N TYR A 13 2.04 -2.46 2.21
CA TYR A 13 3.45 -2.08 2.06
C TYR A 13 4.32 -2.80 3.10
N ARG A 14 3.82 -2.95 4.33
CA ARG A 14 4.49 -3.76 5.37
C ARG A 14 4.66 -5.21 4.92
N ARG A 15 3.60 -5.83 4.40
CA ARG A 15 3.62 -7.23 3.92
C ARG A 15 4.59 -7.46 2.77
N ASN A 16 4.91 -6.42 2.01
CA ASN A 16 5.89 -6.46 0.93
C ASN A 16 7.25 -5.87 1.35
N ASN A 17 7.55 -5.78 2.65
CA ASN A 17 8.82 -5.30 3.21
C ASN A 17 9.25 -3.92 2.70
N LEU A 18 8.29 -3.05 2.33
CA LEU A 18 8.57 -1.73 1.74
C LEU A 18 9.40 -1.81 0.44
N ASP A 19 9.39 -2.96 -0.24
CA ASP A 19 10.09 -3.16 -1.51
C ASP A 19 9.26 -2.60 -2.67
N PHE A 20 9.36 -1.28 -2.88
CA PHE A 20 8.67 -0.58 -3.96
C PHE A 20 9.13 -1.00 -5.37
N GLY A 21 10.32 -1.60 -5.49
CA GLY A 21 10.82 -2.22 -6.72
C GLY A 21 10.41 -3.68 -6.89
N GLY A 22 9.76 -4.26 -5.89
CA GLY A 22 9.37 -5.66 -5.86
C GLY A 22 8.31 -5.98 -6.91
N LYS A 23 8.30 -7.23 -7.39
CA LYS A 23 7.41 -7.73 -8.47
C LYS A 23 5.93 -7.40 -8.27
N ARG A 24 5.46 -7.35 -7.02
CA ARG A 24 4.03 -7.15 -6.70
C ARG A 24 3.63 -5.68 -6.81
N LEU A 25 4.41 -4.77 -6.23
CA LEU A 25 4.14 -3.34 -6.28
C LEU A 25 4.40 -2.79 -7.69
N THR A 26 5.44 -3.25 -8.37
CA THR A 26 5.70 -2.89 -9.77
C THR A 26 4.58 -3.33 -10.71
N ALA A 27 4.07 -4.55 -10.58
CA ALA A 27 2.92 -5.00 -11.36
C ALA A 27 1.64 -4.20 -11.05
N PHE A 28 1.47 -3.74 -9.80
CA PHE A 28 0.34 -2.89 -9.42
C PHE A 28 0.46 -1.49 -10.05
N ALA A 29 1.64 -0.88 -9.97
CA ALA A 29 1.94 0.38 -10.62
C ALA A 29 1.76 0.29 -12.15
N GLU A 30 2.17 -0.82 -12.77
CA GLU A 30 1.92 -1.06 -14.19
C GLU A 30 0.44 -1.13 -14.55
N ALA A 31 -0.37 -1.79 -13.71
CA ALA A 31 -1.81 -1.84 -13.93
C ALA A 31 -2.45 -0.45 -13.85
N ALA A 32 -1.99 0.38 -12.91
CA ALA A 32 -2.42 1.77 -12.80
C ALA A 32 -2.01 2.60 -14.02
N ARG A 33 -0.74 2.52 -14.45
CA ARG A 33 -0.23 3.22 -15.65
C ARG A 33 -0.93 2.85 -16.95
N LYS A 34 -1.45 1.62 -17.05
CA LYS A 34 -2.20 1.13 -18.22
C LYS A 34 -3.68 1.49 -18.16
N ASP A 35 -4.09 2.35 -17.23
CA ASP A 35 -5.48 2.74 -16.98
C ASP A 35 -6.41 1.54 -16.70
N TRP A 36 -5.86 0.43 -16.19
CA TRP A 36 -6.68 -0.72 -15.79
C TRP A 36 -7.36 -0.49 -14.44
N ILE A 37 -6.72 0.31 -13.58
CA ILE A 37 -7.20 0.73 -12.26
C ILE A 37 -6.86 2.20 -12.05
N THR A 38 -7.66 2.92 -11.26
CA THR A 38 -7.26 4.21 -10.70
C THR A 38 -6.71 3.98 -9.31
N PHE A 39 -5.43 4.28 -9.11
CA PHE A 39 -4.81 4.13 -7.80
C PHE A 39 -5.08 5.37 -6.93
N LEU A 40 -5.74 5.14 -5.80
CA LEU A 40 -6.14 6.17 -4.85
C LEU A 40 -5.46 5.94 -3.49
N GLN A 41 -4.97 7.02 -2.89
CA GLN A 41 -4.40 7.00 -1.54
C GLN A 41 -4.89 8.25 -0.80
N THR A 42 -5.09 8.19 0.52
CA THR A 42 -5.33 9.40 1.31
C THR A 42 -4.02 9.99 1.84
N ASP A 43 -4.01 11.28 2.16
CA ASP A 43 -2.92 11.92 2.91
C ASP A 43 -2.64 11.26 4.27
N VAL A 44 -3.69 10.79 4.94
CA VAL A 44 -3.59 9.98 6.18
C VAL A 44 -2.85 8.68 5.92
N SER A 45 -3.30 7.86 4.96
CA SER A 45 -2.65 6.57 4.65
C SER A 45 -1.21 6.76 4.15
N LYS A 46 -0.93 7.85 3.45
CA LYS A 46 0.43 8.21 3.03
C LYS A 46 1.34 8.51 4.24
N SER A 47 0.81 9.22 5.22
CA SER A 47 1.51 9.53 6.47
C SER A 47 1.77 8.25 7.29
N GLU A 48 0.81 7.32 7.31
CA GLU A 48 0.97 6.01 7.96
C GLU A 48 2.08 5.18 7.32
N VAL A 49 2.20 5.15 5.99
CA VAL A 49 3.31 4.46 5.31
C VAL A 49 4.65 5.11 5.64
N THR A 50 4.69 6.43 5.78
CA THR A 50 5.91 7.15 6.17
C THR A 50 6.34 6.83 7.60
N ALA A 51 5.38 6.74 8.53
CA ALA A 51 5.64 6.29 9.90
C ALA A 51 6.12 4.83 9.93
N LEU A 52 5.46 3.96 9.15
CA LEU A 52 5.83 2.56 8.98
C LEU A 52 7.28 2.39 8.52
N ILE A 53 7.74 3.20 7.55
CA ILE A 53 9.12 3.21 7.07
C ILE A 53 10.10 3.44 8.23
N ARG A 54 9.87 4.48 9.03
CA ARG A 54 10.72 4.81 10.17
C ARG A 54 10.76 3.69 11.21
N ASP A 55 9.61 3.11 11.55
CA ASP A 55 9.53 2.04 12.55
C ASP A 55 10.25 0.77 12.09
N HIS A 56 10.11 0.43 10.81
CA HIS A 56 10.79 -0.73 10.22
C HIS A 56 12.31 -0.56 10.21
N LEU A 57 12.79 0.64 9.89
CA LEU A 57 14.22 0.97 9.89
C LEU A 57 14.81 0.98 11.31
N LYS A 58 14.08 1.51 12.31
CA LYS A 58 14.49 1.44 13.72
C LYS A 58 14.64 -0.01 14.18
N THR A 59 13.64 -0.83 13.88
CA THR A 59 13.67 -2.26 14.22
C THR A 59 14.86 -2.96 13.56
N ALA A 60 15.10 -2.70 12.27
CA ALA A 60 16.25 -3.25 11.56
C ALA A 60 17.59 -2.81 12.18
N ARG A 61 17.73 -1.53 12.54
CA ARG A 61 18.93 -1.01 13.22
C ARG A 61 19.15 -1.65 14.59
N ASP A 62 18.09 -1.86 15.37
CA ASP A 62 18.21 -2.46 16.69
C ASP A 62 18.61 -3.94 16.59
N LEU A 63 18.16 -4.65 15.55
CA LEU A 63 18.64 -5.99 15.24
C LEU A 63 20.15 -5.99 14.95
N LEU A 64 20.69 -5.01 14.21
CA LEU A 64 22.13 -4.91 13.94
C LEU A 64 22.98 -4.72 15.21
N LYS A 65 22.40 -4.18 16.28
CA LYS A 65 23.11 -3.96 17.55
C LYS A 65 23.16 -5.19 18.44
N THR A 66 22.41 -6.25 18.13
CA THR A 66 22.38 -7.46 18.98
C THR A 66 23.74 -8.17 19.07
N SER A 67 24.04 -8.68 20.26
CA SER A 67 25.34 -9.32 20.58
C SER A 67 25.64 -10.56 19.72
N ASN A 68 24.62 -11.22 19.20
CA ASN A 68 24.73 -12.41 18.35
C ASN A 68 25.41 -12.13 17.00
N LEU A 69 25.52 -10.85 16.60
CA LEU A 69 26.17 -10.43 15.35
C LEU A 69 27.62 -9.95 15.57
N SER A 70 28.14 -10.05 16.80
CA SER A 70 29.51 -9.62 17.14
C SER A 70 30.60 -10.29 16.30
N VAL A 71 30.42 -11.56 15.93
CA VAL A 71 31.35 -12.28 15.04
C VAL A 71 31.46 -11.62 13.66
N LEU A 72 30.36 -11.07 13.13
CA LEU A 72 30.35 -10.38 11.84
C LEU A 72 31.09 -9.05 11.89
N LYS A 73 31.16 -8.41 13.08
CA LYS A 73 31.97 -7.19 13.28
C LYS A 73 33.47 -7.48 13.19
N SER A 74 33.90 -8.69 13.50
CA SER A 74 35.32 -9.07 13.47
C SER A 74 35.84 -9.40 12.07
N VAL A 75 34.95 -9.58 11.08
CA VAL A 75 35.35 -9.84 9.69
C VAL A 75 35.81 -8.55 9.03
N ASP A 76 37.04 -8.52 8.52
CA ASP A 76 37.58 -7.37 7.79
C ASP A 76 37.13 -7.38 6.33
N ASP A 77 35.86 -7.02 6.12
CA ASP A 77 35.24 -6.91 4.81
C ASP A 77 34.35 -5.66 4.79
N ALA A 78 34.51 -4.82 3.77
CA ALA A 78 33.75 -3.58 3.61
C ALA A 78 32.23 -3.80 3.60
N ARG A 79 31.76 -4.98 3.15
CA ARG A 79 30.34 -5.35 3.16
C ARG A 79 29.77 -5.53 4.57
N MET A 80 30.65 -5.77 5.55
CA MET A 80 30.28 -5.95 6.96
C MET A 80 30.34 -4.64 7.76
N ASP A 81 30.74 -3.52 7.14
CA ASP A 81 30.88 -2.25 7.85
C ASP A 81 29.56 -1.76 8.45
N VAL A 82 28.42 -2.14 7.87
CA VAL A 82 27.07 -1.85 8.41
C VAL A 82 26.87 -2.34 9.86
N PHE A 83 27.58 -3.40 10.28
CA PHE A 83 27.53 -3.91 11.65
C PHE A 83 28.42 -3.13 12.63
N ARG A 84 29.47 -2.46 12.12
CA ARG A 84 30.38 -1.59 12.89
C ARG A 84 29.81 -0.18 12.99
N ASN A 85 29.40 0.35 11.84
CA ASN A 85 28.90 1.70 11.63
C ASN A 85 27.46 1.63 11.07
N PRO A 86 26.46 1.35 11.92
CA PRO A 86 25.09 1.28 11.47
C PRO A 86 24.64 2.65 10.93
N PRO A 87 24.00 2.69 9.76
CA PRO A 87 23.59 3.92 9.10
C PRO A 87 22.58 4.70 9.95
N ASP A 88 22.55 6.01 9.72
CA ASP A 88 21.57 6.88 10.37
C ASP A 88 20.14 6.57 9.88
N VAL A 89 19.21 6.53 10.84
CA VAL A 89 17.82 6.14 10.57
C VAL A 89 17.09 7.23 9.81
N ASP A 90 17.36 8.50 10.12
CA ASP A 90 16.65 9.61 9.50
C ASP A 90 17.08 9.77 8.03
N ASP A 91 18.36 9.60 7.74
CA ASP A 91 18.89 9.58 6.37
C ASP A 91 18.29 8.43 5.54
N LEU A 92 18.22 7.22 6.11
CA LEU A 92 17.62 6.07 5.43
C LEU A 92 16.11 6.24 5.26
N ALA A 93 15.42 6.80 6.27
CA ALA A 93 14.00 7.08 6.19
C ALA A 93 13.71 8.10 5.09
N ALA A 94 14.50 9.17 4.98
CA ALA A 94 14.36 10.15 3.91
C ALA A 94 14.52 9.51 2.52
N LYS A 95 15.52 8.63 2.34
CA LYS A 95 15.73 7.91 1.07
C LYS A 95 14.56 6.98 0.74
N LEU A 96 14.11 6.17 1.69
CA LEU A 96 13.04 5.19 1.47
C LEU A 96 11.68 5.87 1.31
N SER A 97 11.43 6.96 2.01
CA SER A 97 10.26 7.82 1.78
C SER A 97 10.31 8.46 0.39
N GLY A 98 11.49 8.89 -0.09
CA GLY A 98 11.65 9.36 -1.47
C GLY A 98 11.32 8.28 -2.51
N GLN A 99 11.73 7.03 -2.26
CA GLN A 99 11.36 5.90 -3.12
C GLN A 99 9.85 5.65 -3.11
N PHE A 100 9.20 5.76 -1.95
CA PHE A 100 7.74 5.67 -1.86
C PHE A 100 7.03 6.76 -2.67
N GLU A 101 7.49 8.02 -2.55
CA GLU A 101 6.94 9.13 -3.35
C GLU A 101 7.11 8.92 -4.85
N ASN A 102 8.27 8.42 -5.26
CA ASN A 102 8.53 8.08 -6.66
C ASN A 102 7.62 6.95 -7.13
N TYR A 103 7.42 5.91 -6.30
CA TYR A 103 6.47 4.84 -6.59
C TYR A 103 5.04 5.36 -6.79
N LEU A 104 4.55 6.23 -5.89
CA LEU A 104 3.22 6.82 -6.03
C LEU A 104 3.09 7.61 -7.34
N ARG A 105 4.12 8.39 -7.68
CA ARG A 105 4.15 9.18 -8.91
C ARG A 105 4.17 8.29 -10.16
N ASP A 106 5.03 7.27 -10.17
CA ASP A 106 5.16 6.31 -11.27
C ASP A 106 3.88 5.50 -11.46
N ALA A 107 3.16 5.19 -10.38
CA ALA A 107 1.88 4.52 -10.40
C ALA A 107 0.69 5.46 -10.72
N GLN A 108 0.95 6.74 -11.02
CA GLN A 108 -0.07 7.77 -11.26
C GLN A 108 -1.12 7.83 -10.13
N CYS A 109 -0.67 7.69 -8.88
CA CYS A 109 -1.52 7.71 -7.72
C CYS A 109 -2.18 9.09 -7.55
N GLU A 110 -3.49 9.10 -7.39
CA GLU A 110 -4.24 10.28 -6.97
C GLU A 110 -4.33 10.31 -5.43
N VAL A 111 -3.80 11.37 -4.84
CA VAL A 111 -3.80 11.56 -3.38
C VAL A 111 -4.98 12.43 -2.97
N LEU A 112 -5.95 11.80 -2.32
CA LEU A 112 -7.13 12.46 -1.77
C LEU A 112 -6.81 13.09 -0.43
N ARG A 113 -6.99 14.41 -0.30
CA ARG A 113 -6.84 15.11 0.97
C ARG A 113 -8.09 14.92 1.81
N VAL A 114 -7.92 14.54 3.08
CA VAL A 114 -9.03 14.38 4.02
C VAL A 114 -9.44 15.74 4.63
N THR A 115 -8.65 16.80 4.41
CA THR A 115 -8.98 18.16 4.83
C THR A 115 -10.31 18.64 4.21
N GLY A 116 -11.28 18.99 5.05
CA GLY A 116 -12.61 19.46 4.61
C GLY A 116 -13.70 18.37 4.63
N VAL A 117 -13.36 17.15 5.00
CA VAL A 117 -14.35 16.09 5.24
C VAL A 117 -15.02 16.31 6.60
N ASP A 118 -16.35 16.48 6.58
CA ASP A 118 -17.15 16.60 7.79
C ASP A 118 -17.42 15.20 8.39
N CYS A 119 -16.63 14.83 9.38
CA CYS A 119 -16.78 13.56 10.09
C CYS A 119 -18.17 13.41 10.71
N GLY A 120 -18.81 14.51 11.13
CA GLY A 120 -20.16 14.50 11.70
C GLY A 120 -21.16 13.94 10.70
N LYS A 121 -21.12 14.42 9.45
CA LYS A 121 -21.97 13.90 8.36
C LYS A 121 -21.71 12.43 8.03
N ILE A 122 -20.45 11.98 8.10
CA ILE A 122 -20.11 10.57 7.88
C ILE A 122 -20.70 9.70 8.99
N PHE A 123 -20.56 10.11 10.24
CA PHE A 123 -21.11 9.37 11.38
C PHE A 123 -22.63 9.39 11.39
N GLU A 124 -23.27 10.53 11.09
CA GLU A 124 -24.71 10.62 10.88
C GLU A 124 -25.18 9.65 9.80
N ALA A 125 -24.48 9.60 8.66
CA ALA A 125 -24.78 8.68 7.58
C ALA A 125 -24.62 7.20 8.00
N TYR A 126 -23.58 6.89 8.78
CA TYR A 126 -23.28 5.56 9.32
C TYR A 126 -24.35 5.10 10.32
N PHE A 127 -24.63 5.90 11.36
CA PHE A 127 -25.63 5.60 12.38
C PHE A 127 -27.05 5.61 11.81
N GLY A 128 -27.33 6.52 10.86
CA GLY A 128 -28.58 6.58 10.10
C GLY A 128 -28.75 5.44 9.09
N LYS A 129 -27.76 4.55 8.95
CA LYS A 129 -27.74 3.44 7.97
C LYS A 129 -28.13 3.93 6.56
N THR A 130 -27.64 5.10 6.17
CA THR A 130 -27.82 5.60 4.82
C THR A 130 -26.78 4.95 3.90
N PRO A 131 -27.06 4.71 2.60
CA PRO A 131 -26.05 4.20 1.67
C PRO A 131 -24.78 5.08 1.71
N PRO A 132 -23.57 4.50 1.75
CA PRO A 132 -23.21 3.08 1.57
C PRO A 132 -23.27 2.20 2.83
N PHE A 133 -23.65 2.74 3.99
CA PHE A 133 -23.65 2.07 5.30
C PHE A 133 -24.90 1.22 5.58
N ASP A 134 -25.90 1.22 4.69
CA ASP A 134 -27.08 0.36 4.79
C ASP A 134 -26.75 -1.11 4.43
N ILE A 135 -26.46 -1.91 5.45
CA ILE A 135 -26.16 -3.34 5.31
C ILE A 135 -27.42 -4.16 4.93
N THR A 136 -28.62 -3.63 5.19
CA THR A 136 -29.89 -4.36 4.98
C THR A 136 -30.34 -4.34 3.53
N LYS A 137 -30.15 -3.22 2.82
CA LYS A 137 -30.44 -3.10 1.37
C LYS A 137 -29.36 -3.70 0.47
N THR A 138 -28.15 -3.90 0.98
CA THR A 138 -27.03 -4.48 0.21
C THR A 138 -27.04 -6.02 0.15
N LYS A 139 -27.83 -6.74 0.96
CA LYS A 139 -27.91 -8.22 0.86
C LYS A 139 -28.47 -8.72 -0.49
N LYS A 140 -29.31 -7.93 -1.18
CA LYS A 140 -29.77 -8.25 -2.56
C LYS A 140 -28.77 -7.84 -3.67
N LYS A 141 -27.77 -7.00 -3.37
CA LYS A 141 -26.72 -6.56 -4.32
C LYS A 141 -25.32 -7.14 -4.06
N LYS A 142 -25.09 -7.82 -2.92
CA LYS A 142 -23.83 -8.50 -2.60
C LYS A 142 -23.64 -9.85 -3.31
N LYS A 143 -24.60 -10.33 -4.11
CA LYS A 143 -24.51 -11.62 -4.84
C LYS A 143 -24.34 -11.54 -6.36
N THR A 144 -24.47 -10.37 -6.98
CA THR A 144 -24.29 -10.23 -8.43
C THR A 144 -23.91 -8.79 -8.76
N ASN A 145 -22.62 -8.51 -8.89
CA ASN A 145 -22.09 -7.58 -9.90
C ASN A 145 -20.57 -7.77 -10.02
N PHE A 146 -20.18 -8.99 -10.37
CA PHE A 146 -19.12 -9.17 -11.35
C PHE A 146 -19.80 -9.64 -12.64
N PRO A 147 -20.36 -8.74 -13.49
CA PRO A 147 -20.51 -9.10 -14.89
C PRO A 147 -19.07 -9.15 -15.41
N MET A 148 -18.46 -10.33 -15.34
CA MET A 148 -17.26 -10.60 -16.12
C MET A 148 -17.72 -10.53 -17.58
N PRO A 149 -17.28 -9.56 -18.39
CA PRO A 149 -17.35 -9.76 -19.83
C PRO A 149 -16.61 -11.08 -20.14
N SER A 150 -17.22 -11.90 -20.99
CA SER A 150 -16.69 -13.17 -21.48
C SER A 150 -15.29 -13.00 -22.11
N PRO A 151 -14.49 -14.08 -22.19
CA PRO A 151 -13.16 -14.10 -21.60
C PRO A 151 -12.03 -13.78 -22.60
N CYS A 152 -11.11 -12.88 -22.21
CA CYS A 152 -9.70 -13.07 -22.55
C CYS A 152 -9.09 -13.99 -21.49
N ARG A 153 -8.87 -15.27 -21.85
CA ARG A 153 -8.51 -16.36 -20.92
C ARG A 153 -7.16 -16.17 -20.21
N ASP A 154 -6.32 -15.25 -20.68
CA ASP A 154 -4.96 -15.07 -20.13
C ASP A 154 -4.91 -14.10 -18.94
N PHE A 155 -5.92 -13.23 -18.77
CA PHE A 155 -5.93 -12.20 -17.73
C PHE A 155 -6.41 -12.70 -16.36
N GLN A 156 -7.17 -13.80 -16.32
CA GLN A 156 -7.80 -14.30 -15.10
C GLN A 156 -6.83 -14.95 -14.11
N CYS A 157 -5.63 -15.38 -14.54
CA CYS A 157 -4.70 -16.05 -13.63
C CYS A 157 -3.91 -15.04 -12.76
N GLY A 158 -3.56 -13.87 -13.31
CA GLY A 158 -2.80 -12.84 -12.61
C GLY A 158 -3.63 -11.99 -11.65
N LEU A 159 -4.77 -11.46 -12.12
CA LEU A 159 -5.57 -10.49 -11.34
C LEU A 159 -6.34 -11.15 -10.20
N LYS A 160 -6.86 -12.38 -10.38
CA LYS A 160 -7.52 -13.13 -9.29
C LYS A 160 -6.54 -13.53 -8.18
N SER A 161 -5.27 -13.76 -8.53
CA SER A 161 -4.16 -14.00 -7.59
C SER A 161 -3.78 -12.72 -6.83
N MET A 162 -3.79 -11.57 -7.52
CA MET A 162 -3.39 -10.28 -6.97
C MET A 162 -4.46 -9.67 -6.05
N VAL A 163 -5.72 -9.66 -6.48
CA VAL A 163 -6.86 -9.07 -5.74
C VAL A 163 -7.29 -9.94 -4.54
N ARG A 164 -7.04 -11.26 -4.57
CA ARG A 164 -7.27 -12.12 -3.38
C ARG A 164 -6.21 -11.95 -2.28
N ARG A 165 -5.07 -11.31 -2.58
CA ARG A 165 -3.94 -11.21 -1.66
C ARG A 165 -3.61 -9.78 -1.20
N PHE A 166 -4.23 -8.78 -1.79
CA PHE A 166 -4.25 -7.42 -1.24
C PHE A 166 -5.60 -7.19 -0.57
N THR A 167 -5.59 -6.61 0.62
CA THR A 167 -6.77 -6.09 1.30
C THR A 167 -7.19 -4.78 0.60
N LEU A 168 -7.73 -4.89 -0.62
CA LEU A 168 -8.12 -3.73 -1.44
C LEU A 168 -9.57 -3.36 -1.15
N LEU A 169 -9.80 -2.10 -0.81
CA LEU A 169 -11.12 -1.47 -0.91
C LEU A 169 -11.25 -0.93 -2.34
N VAL A 170 -12.03 -1.65 -3.15
CA VAL A 170 -12.37 -1.22 -4.51
C VAL A 170 -13.63 -0.34 -4.43
N LEU A 171 -13.50 0.92 -4.81
CA LEU A 171 -14.61 1.86 -4.93
C LEU A 171 -14.83 2.12 -6.43
N THR A 172 -16.02 1.77 -6.95
CA THR A 172 -16.45 2.22 -8.27
C THR A 172 -16.85 3.69 -8.19
N THR A 173 -16.43 4.48 -9.19
CA THR A 173 -16.88 5.85 -9.40
C THR A 173 -18.42 5.93 -9.41
N ILE A 174 -18.92 7.00 -8.78
CA ILE A 174 -20.32 7.47 -8.86
C ILE A 174 -20.59 7.99 -10.27
#